data_AF-A0A963XRR3-F1
#
_entry.id   AF-A0A963XRR3-F1
#
_cell.length_a   1.000
_cell.length_b   1.000
_cell.length_c   1.000
_cell.angle_alpha   90.00
_cell.angle_beta   90.00
_cell.angle_gamma   90.00
#
_symmetry.space_group_name_H-M   'P 1'
#
loop_
_entity.id
_entity.type
_entity.pdbx_description
1 polymer ?
#
loop_
_entity_poly.entity_id
_entity_poly.type
_entity_poly.pdbx_seq_one_letter_code
_entity_poly.pdbx_strand_id
1 'polypeptide(L)'
;KRVKDHWYHARILQPIWPEMMTHHMAAAETLGETLGDARDLAYLAEALAALPEAAEIRAAARDEEARLLADARALGRPFLSEPAGGLSCRWRGWWDIWREA
;
A
#
# COMPACT_ATOMS: atom_id res chain seq x y z
N LYS A 1 -4.78 2.41 5.74
CA LYS A 1 -4.17 3.21 6.82
C LYS A 1 -2.69 2.85 7.02
N ARG A 2 -2.36 1.64 7.53
CA ARG A 2 -0.96 1.20 7.77
C ARG A 2 0.01 1.43 6.59
N VAL A 3 -0.39 1.08 5.37
CA VAL A 3 0.46 1.25 4.16
C VAL A 3 0.79 2.73 3.91
N LYS A 4 -0.16 3.64 4.11
CA LYS A 4 0.09 5.09 4.01
C LYS A 4 1.04 5.57 5.11
N ASP A 5 0.91 5.05 6.33
CA ASP A 5 1.83 5.38 7.43
C ASP A 5 3.27 5.00 7.07
N HIS A 6 3.49 3.81 6.49
CA HIS A 6 4.82 3.39 6.00
C HIS A 6 5.37 4.34 4.93
N TRP A 7 4.55 4.77 3.98
CA TRP A 7 4.97 5.72 2.94
C TRP A 7 5.37 7.07 3.54
N TYR A 8 4.55 7.63 4.45
CA TYR A 8 4.85 8.90 5.10
C TYR A 8 6.12 8.84 5.94
N HIS A 9 6.30 7.79 6.74
CA HIS A 9 7.50 7.64 7.55
C HIS A 9 8.76 7.50 6.70
N ALA A 10 8.72 6.67 5.64
CA ALA A 10 9.85 6.53 4.72
C ALA A 10 10.15 7.84 3.98
N ARG A 11 9.12 8.61 3.60
CA ARG A 11 9.29 9.93 2.98
C ARG A 11 9.96 10.94 3.91
N ILE A 12 9.56 11.00 5.18
CA ILE A 12 10.17 11.89 6.19
C ILE A 12 11.63 11.50 6.42
N LEU A 13 11.92 10.19 6.48
CA LEU A 13 13.24 9.65 6.75
C LEU A 13 14.09 9.47 5.50
N GLN A 14 13.60 9.84 4.31
CA GLN A 14 14.30 9.63 3.04
C GLN A 14 15.77 10.09 3.05
N PRO A 15 16.14 11.22 3.67
CA PRO A 15 17.53 11.67 3.71
C PRO A 15 18.49 10.74 4.48
N ILE A 16 18.03 9.89 5.40
CA ILE A 16 18.93 9.09 6.24
C ILE A 16 19.53 7.90 5.49
N TRP A 17 18.81 7.42 4.49
CA TRP A 17 19.26 6.39 3.56
C TRP A 17 18.38 6.42 2.31
N PRO A 18 18.70 7.30 1.33
CA PRO A 18 17.89 7.50 0.13
C PRO A 18 17.53 6.20 -0.60
N GLU A 19 18.49 5.31 -0.81
CA GLU A 19 18.33 4.09 -1.57
C GLU A 19 17.28 3.16 -0.92
N MET A 20 17.40 2.91 0.38
CA MET A 20 16.47 2.03 1.11
C MET A 20 15.08 2.67 1.25
N MET A 21 15.03 3.98 1.54
CA MET A 21 13.76 4.67 1.75
C MET A 21 12.95 4.83 0.46
N THR A 22 13.60 5.16 -0.66
CA THR A 22 12.92 5.29 -1.95
C THR A 22 12.31 3.97 -2.39
N HIS A 23 13.00 2.83 -2.21
CA HIS A 23 12.42 1.52 -2.50
C HIS A 23 11.27 1.16 -1.56
N HIS A 24 11.35 1.50 -0.27
CA HIS A 24 10.26 1.31 0.68
C HIS A 24 9.02 2.14 0.30
N MET A 25 9.22 3.40 -0.11
CA MET A 25 8.15 4.27 -0.59
C MET A 25 7.48 3.70 -1.83
N ALA A 26 8.23 3.28 -2.84
CA ALA A 26 7.68 2.72 -4.08
C ALA A 26 6.83 1.45 -3.82
N ALA A 27 7.29 0.59 -2.93
CA ALA A 27 6.53 -0.60 -2.51
C ALA A 27 5.23 -0.22 -1.77
N ALA A 28 5.31 0.75 -0.85
CA ALA A 28 4.15 1.26 -0.12
C ALA A 28 3.13 1.94 -1.05
N GLU A 29 3.61 2.69 -2.05
CA GLU A 29 2.80 3.36 -3.06
C GLU A 29 2.09 2.34 -3.93
N THR A 30 2.82 1.39 -4.52
CA THR A 30 2.22 0.32 -5.35
C THR A 30 1.12 -0.44 -4.60
N LEU A 31 1.39 -0.85 -3.35
CA LEU A 31 0.39 -1.52 -2.51
C LEU A 31 -0.77 -0.59 -2.14
N GLY A 32 -0.49 0.69 -1.88
CA GLY A 32 -1.47 1.70 -1.53
C GLY A 32 -2.46 1.98 -2.64
N GLU A 33 -1.96 2.17 -3.87
CA GLU A 33 -2.76 2.39 -5.07
C GLU A 33 -3.58 1.14 -5.40
N THR A 34 -2.98 -0.06 -5.38
CA THR A 34 -3.72 -1.32 -5.62
C THR A 34 -4.92 -1.49 -4.65
N LEU A 35 -4.73 -1.13 -3.37
CA LEU A 35 -5.81 -1.13 -2.37
C LEU A 35 -6.83 -0.01 -2.58
N GLY A 36 -6.40 1.13 -3.12
CA GLY A 36 -7.24 2.26 -3.49
C GLY A 36 -8.17 1.90 -4.64
N ASP A 37 -7.60 1.39 -5.74
CA ASP A 37 -8.36 0.96 -6.93
C ASP A 37 -9.40 -0.12 -6.58
N ALA A 38 -9.02 -1.11 -5.77
CA ALA A 38 -9.97 -2.13 -5.29
C ALA A 38 -11.12 -1.51 -4.48
N ARG A 39 -10.82 -0.51 -3.64
CA ARG A 39 -11.83 0.20 -2.85
C ARG A 39 -12.77 1.02 -3.74
N ASP A 40 -12.23 1.69 -4.75
CA ASP A 40 -13.00 2.50 -5.68
C ASP A 40 -13.94 1.63 -6.53
N LEU A 41 -13.48 0.44 -6.95
CA LEU A 41 -14.34 -0.55 -7.61
C LEU A 41 -15.43 -1.11 -6.69
N ALA A 42 -15.13 -1.32 -5.41
CA ALA A 42 -16.13 -1.73 -4.43
C ALA A 42 -17.24 -0.66 -4.31
N TYR A 43 -16.87 0.62 -4.22
CA TYR A 43 -17.79 1.74 -4.18
C TYR A 43 -18.58 1.90 -5.49
N LEU A 44 -17.94 1.71 -6.64
CA LEU A 44 -18.61 1.70 -7.93
C LEU A 44 -19.68 0.59 -7.97
N ALA A 45 -19.34 -0.63 -7.58
CA ALA A 45 -20.28 -1.74 -7.59
C ALA A 45 -21.45 -1.54 -6.61
N GLU A 46 -21.22 -0.87 -5.47
CA GLU A 46 -22.27 -0.44 -4.54
C GLU A 46 -23.19 0.61 -5.17
N ALA A 47 -22.63 1.64 -5.81
CA ALA A 47 -23.41 2.69 -6.47
C ALA A 47 -24.28 2.15 -7.62
N LEU A 48 -23.76 1.17 -8.37
CA LEU A 48 -24.49 0.52 -9.47
C LEU A 48 -25.56 -0.48 -9.00
N ALA A 49 -25.64 -0.80 -7.70
CA ALA A 49 -26.55 -1.83 -7.22
C ALA A 49 -28.04 -1.49 -7.43
N ALA A 50 -28.36 -0.20 -7.50
CA ALA A 50 -29.72 0.30 -7.72
C ALA A 50 -30.11 0.42 -9.21
N LEU A 51 -29.21 0.12 -10.14
CA LEU A 51 -29.40 0.26 -11.59
C LEU A 51 -29.36 -1.13 -12.26
N PRO A 52 -30.51 -1.79 -12.48
CA PRO A 52 -30.55 -3.12 -13.08
C PRO A 52 -29.88 -3.21 -14.46
N GLU A 53 -29.95 -2.14 -15.25
CA GLU A 53 -29.31 -2.01 -16.56
C GLU A 53 -27.78 -2.01 -16.50
N ALA A 54 -27.18 -1.75 -15.33
CA ALA A 54 -25.74 -1.76 -15.11
C ALA A 54 -25.23 -3.07 -14.50
N ALA A 55 -26.03 -4.15 -14.51
CA ALA A 55 -25.67 -5.42 -13.88
C ALA A 55 -24.34 -6.00 -14.38
N GLU A 56 -24.07 -5.91 -15.69
CA GLU A 56 -22.82 -6.40 -16.29
C GLU A 56 -21.60 -5.59 -15.82
N ILE A 57 -21.70 -4.26 -15.79
CA ILE A 57 -20.63 -3.38 -15.32
C ILE A 57 -20.37 -3.62 -13.83
N ARG A 58 -21.44 -3.80 -13.04
CA ARG A 58 -21.32 -4.12 -11.62
C ARG A 58 -20.61 -5.45 -11.40
N ALA A 59 -20.90 -6.48 -12.20
CA ALA A 59 -20.21 -7.77 -12.13
C ALA A 59 -18.73 -7.62 -12.46
N ALA A 60 -18.40 -6.94 -13.57
CA ALA A 60 -17.01 -6.66 -13.96
C ALA A 60 -16.23 -5.89 -12.88
N ALA A 61 -16.86 -4.90 -12.23
CA ALA A 61 -16.23 -4.17 -11.13
C ALA A 61 -15.91 -5.06 -9.92
N ARG A 62 -16.79 -6.02 -9.59
CA ARG A 62 -16.55 -6.99 -8.51
C ARG A 62 -15.44 -7.98 -8.84
N ASP A 63 -15.39 -8.45 -10.09
CA ASP A 63 -14.34 -9.36 -10.53
C ASP A 63 -12.96 -8.68 -10.48
N GLU A 64 -12.87 -7.43 -10.94
CA GLU A 64 -11.61 -6.68 -10.89
C GLU A 64 -11.23 -6.26 -9.45
N GLU A 65 -12.19 -5.88 -8.61
CA GLU A 65 -11.97 -5.69 -7.16
C GLU A 65 -11.33 -6.95 -6.55
N ALA A 66 -11.89 -8.14 -6.83
CA ALA A 66 -11.39 -9.39 -6.29
C ALA A 66 -9.96 -9.70 -6.76
N ARG A 67 -9.65 -9.41 -8.04
CA ARG A 67 -8.32 -9.54 -8.63
C ARG A 67 -7.32 -8.61 -7.95
N LEU A 68 -7.62 -7.32 -7.83
CA LEU A 68 -6.76 -6.34 -7.17
C LEU A 68 -6.57 -6.65 -5.68
N LEU A 69 -7.58 -7.17 -4.99
CA LEU A 69 -7.42 -7.64 -3.61
C LEU A 69 -6.47 -8.84 -3.51
N ALA A 70 -6.43 -9.72 -4.51
CA ALA A 70 -5.46 -10.81 -4.56
C ALA A 70 -4.03 -10.28 -4.77
N ASP A 71 -3.85 -9.33 -5.68
CA ASP A 71 -2.57 -8.66 -5.91
C ASP A 71 -2.10 -7.91 -4.65
N ALA A 72 -2.99 -7.15 -4.01
CA ALA A 72 -2.69 -6.45 -2.77
C ALA A 72 -2.28 -7.40 -1.63
N ARG A 73 -2.87 -8.60 -1.56
CA ARG A 73 -2.43 -9.63 -0.60
C ARG A 73 -1.03 -10.15 -0.93
N ALA A 74 -0.75 -10.40 -2.21
CA ALA A 74 0.56 -10.87 -2.67
C ALA A 74 1.67 -9.83 -2.40
N LEU A 75 1.39 -8.55 -2.65
CA LEU A 75 2.30 -7.42 -2.36
C LEU A 75 2.44 -7.15 -0.85
N GLY A 76 1.32 -7.21 -0.12
CA GLY A 76 1.28 -6.89 1.30
C GLY A 76 1.98 -7.90 2.18
N ARG A 77 1.99 -9.19 1.81
CA ARG A 77 2.61 -10.27 2.60
C ARG A 77 4.11 -10.04 2.85
N PRO A 78 4.96 -9.81 1.84
CA PRO A 78 6.36 -9.48 2.08
C PRO A 78 6.53 -8.06 2.65
N PHE A 79 5.74 -7.08 2.21
CA PHE A 79 5.88 -5.70 2.68
C PHE A 79 5.62 -5.54 4.18
N LEU A 80 4.67 -6.32 4.73
CA LEU A 80 4.28 -6.31 6.14
C LEU A 80 4.85 -7.50 6.93
N SER A 81 5.84 -8.22 6.39
CA SER A 81 6.38 -9.42 7.05
C SER A 81 7.20 -9.09 8.30
N GLU A 82 7.80 -7.91 8.34
CA GLU A 82 8.62 -7.49 9.46
C GLU A 82 7.75 -6.91 10.59
N PRO A 83 7.92 -7.38 11.85
CA PRO A 83 7.29 -6.75 12.99
C PRO A 83 7.70 -5.28 13.16
N ALA A 84 6.79 -4.43 13.60
CA ALA A 84 7.03 -2.99 13.75
C ALA A 84 8.28 -2.65 14.59
N GLY A 85 8.58 -3.45 15.62
CA GLY A 85 9.78 -3.27 16.45
C GLY A 85 11.09 -3.51 15.69
N GLY A 86 11.12 -4.52 14.80
CA GLY A 86 12.29 -4.80 13.95
C GLY A 86 12.54 -3.67 12.96
N LEU A 87 11.48 -3.23 12.28
CA LEU A 87 11.55 -2.12 11.31
C LEU A 87 12.05 -0.84 11.97
N SER A 88 11.48 -0.51 13.14
CA SER A 88 11.83 0.69 13.89
C SER A 88 13.28 0.65 14.40
N CYS A 89 13.77 -0.53 14.82
CA CYS A 89 15.15 -0.72 15.23
C CYS A 89 16.11 -0.51 14.04
N ARG A 90 15.81 -1.10 12.88
CA ARG A 90 16.63 -0.94 11.67
C ARG A 90 16.73 0.52 11.23
N TRP A 91 15.60 1.21 11.16
CA TRP A 91 15.57 2.62 10.75
C TRP A 91 16.27 3.54 11.75
N ARG A 92 16.20 3.22 13.06
CA ARG A 92 16.97 3.91 14.09
C ARG A 92 18.48 3.73 13.88
N GLY A 93 18.94 2.53 13.55
CA GLY A 93 20.35 2.29 13.24
C GLY A 93 20.85 3.15 12.06
N TRP A 94 20.05 3.25 11.00
CA TRP A 94 20.38 4.15 9.87
C TRP A 94 20.39 5.62 10.28
N TRP A 95 19.44 6.03 11.11
CA TRP A 95 19.37 7.38 11.64
C TRP A 95 20.61 7.74 12.48
N ASP A 96 21.05 6.83 13.36
CA ASP A 96 22.20 7.07 14.21
C ASP A 96 23.50 7.21 13.39
N ILE A 97 23.70 6.36 12.38
CA ILE A 97 24.83 6.48 11.45
C ILE A 97 24.79 7.81 10.69
N TRP A 98 23.61 8.17 10.15
CA TRP A 98 23.43 9.41 9.40
C TRP A 98 23.71 10.66 10.24
N ARG A 99 23.40 10.65 11.53
CA ARG A 99 23.67 11.77 12.44
C ARG A 99 25.15 11.97 12.78
N GLU A 100 25.94 10.92 12.67
CA GLU A 100 27.38 10.94 12.98
C GLU A 100 28.25 11.24 11.75
N ALA A 101 27.65 11.26 10.55
CA ALA A 101 28.27 11.59 9.27
C ALA A 101 28.25 13.10 8.98
#